data_AF-A0A564SEL5-F1
#
_entry.id   AF-A0A564SEL5-F1
#
_cell.length_a   1.000
_cell.length_b   1.000
_cell.length_c   1.000
_cell.angle_alpha   90.00
_cell.angle_beta   90.00
_cell.angle_gamma   90.00
#
_symmetry.space_group_name_H-M   'P 1'
#
loop_
_entity.id
_entity.type
_entity.pdbx_description
1 polymer ?
#
loop_
_entity_poly.entity_id
_entity_poly.type
_entity_poly.pdbx_seq_one_letter_code
_entity_poly.pdbx_strand_id
1 'polypeptide(L)'
;MNVVFSSDKKEYNTIKKGTEILLAEKDGFNQNIELFVKFQDRPEILINKRKNQIHIICREISHYYRALNYAIHHMKEDEFQYQEHV
;
A
#
# COMPACT_ATOMS: atom_id res chain seq x y z
N MET A 1 2.86 14.65 6.69
CA MET A 1 2.21 13.53 5.98
C MET A 1 1.10 12.98 6.87
N ASN A 2 -0.12 12.84 6.34
CA ASN A 2 -1.20 12.11 6.99
C ASN A 2 -1.49 10.83 6.19
N VAL A 3 -1.57 9.68 6.87
CA VAL A 3 -1.84 8.37 6.24
C VAL A 3 -3.17 7.88 6.76
N VAL A 4 -4.16 7.85 5.88
CA VAL A 4 -5.42 7.15 6.16
C VAL A 4 -5.22 5.71 5.73
N PHE A 5 -5.15 4.80 6.70
CA PHE A 5 -4.95 3.38 6.45
C PHE A 5 -6.25 2.61 6.73
N SER A 6 -6.64 1.72 5.83
CA SER A 6 -7.83 0.86 5.98
C SER A 6 -7.51 -0.57 5.59
N SER A 7 -7.87 -1.52 6.44
CA SER A 7 -7.73 -2.97 6.21
C SER A 7 -8.72 -3.74 7.08
N ASP A 8 -9.17 -4.90 6.60
CA ASP A 8 -10.06 -5.85 7.28
C ASP A 8 -9.30 -6.92 8.10
N LYS A 9 -7.96 -6.89 8.11
CA LYS A 9 -7.11 -7.87 8.78
C LYS A 9 -7.10 -7.68 10.30
N LYS A 10 -7.10 -8.77 11.07
CA LYS A 10 -7.03 -8.74 12.55
C LYS A 10 -5.78 -8.02 13.07
N GLU A 11 -4.67 -8.15 12.34
CA GLU A 11 -3.38 -7.51 12.64
C GLU A 11 -3.32 -6.02 12.20
N TYR A 12 -4.46 -5.38 11.93
CA TYR A 12 -4.56 -4.00 11.43
C TYR A 12 -3.61 -3.02 12.12
N ASN A 13 -3.59 -2.98 13.46
CA ASN A 13 -2.76 -2.02 14.21
C ASN A 13 -1.26 -2.24 13.98
N THR A 14 -0.82 -3.50 13.87
CA THR A 14 0.56 -3.85 13.60
C THR A 14 0.96 -3.45 12.19
N ILE A 15 0.11 -3.72 11.20
CA ILE A 15 0.35 -3.37 9.81
C ILE A 15 0.37 -1.85 9.64
N LYS A 16 -0.58 -1.12 10.26
CA LYS A 16 -0.62 0.35 10.26
C LYS A 16 0.69 0.93 10.79
N LYS A 17 1.16 0.45 11.94
CA LYS A 17 2.40 0.93 12.55
C LYS A 17 3.62 0.66 11.66
N GLY A 18 3.73 -0.53 11.07
CA GLY A 18 4.82 -0.84 10.14
C GLY A 18 4.77 0.01 8.86
N THR A 19 3.57 0.36 8.40
CA THR A 19 3.35 1.25 7.26
C THR A 19 3.79 2.67 7.54
N GLU A 20 3.42 3.21 8.71
CA GLU A 20 3.84 4.55 9.15
C GLU A 20 5.37 4.66 9.25
N ILE A 21 6.04 3.62 9.80
CA ILE A 21 7.50 3.56 9.86
C ILE A 21 8.10 3.58 8.45
N LEU A 22 7.64 2.69 7.56
CA LEU A 22 8.17 2.60 6.18
C LEU A 22 8.01 3.92 5.41
N LEU A 23 6.88 4.60 5.58
CA LEU A 23 6.62 5.88 4.92
C LEU A 23 7.45 7.01 5.53
N ALA A 24 7.68 7.01 6.84
CA ALA A 24 8.50 8.02 7.52
C ALA A 24 9.98 7.94 7.13
N GLU A 25 10.50 6.75 6.81
CA GLU A 25 11.88 6.54 6.37
C GLU A 25 12.15 7.06 4.95
N LYS A 26 11.11 7.29 4.14
CA LYS A 26 11.25 7.78 2.78
C LYS A 26 11.31 9.31 2.79
N ASP A 27 12.53 9.85 2.79
CA ASP A 27 12.79 11.29 2.62
C ASP A 27 12.01 11.84 1.41
N GLY A 28 11.26 12.93 1.63
CA GLY A 28 10.47 13.59 0.59
C GLY A 28 9.01 13.13 0.46
N PHE A 29 8.54 12.23 1.32
CA PHE A 29 7.13 11.84 1.34
C PHE A 29 6.24 12.89 2.03
N ASN A 30 5.95 13.99 1.33
CA ASN A 30 5.12 15.10 1.85
C ASN A 30 3.64 15.06 1.41
N GLN A 31 3.22 14.04 0.66
CA GLN A 31 1.83 13.90 0.22
C GLN A 31 0.99 13.18 1.28
N ASN A 32 -0.27 13.60 1.43
CA ASN A 32 -1.25 12.82 2.18
C ASN A 32 -1.63 11.60 1.34
N ILE A 33 -1.59 10.39 1.91
CA ILE A 33 -1.96 9.15 1.19
C ILE A 33 -3.19 8.55 1.84
N GLU A 34 -4.10 8.04 1.02
CA GLU A 34 -5.17 7.15 1.44
C GLU A 34 -4.86 5.74 0.95
N LEU A 35 -4.53 4.84 1.88
CA LEU A 35 -4.11 3.48 1.60
C LEU A 35 -5.20 2.49 2.02
N PHE A 36 -5.78 1.82 1.04
CA PHE A 36 -6.82 0.81 1.21
C PHE A 36 -6.24 -0.55 0.87
N VAL A 37 -6.24 -1.47 1.84
CA VAL A 37 -5.68 -2.81 1.67
C VAL A 37 -6.78 -3.83 1.89
N LYS A 38 -6.93 -4.77 0.96
CA LYS A 38 -7.78 -5.95 1.13
C LYS A 38 -6.93 -7.21 1.09
N PHE A 39 -7.08 -8.04 2.11
CA PHE A 39 -6.43 -9.35 2.12
C PHE A 39 -7.37 -10.41 1.58
N GLN A 40 -6.99 -11.04 0.48
CA GLN A 40 -7.82 -12.04 -0.19
C GLN A 40 -6.99 -13.24 -0.62
N ASP A 41 -7.56 -14.44 -0.48
CA ASP A 41 -6.92 -15.66 -0.93
C ASP A 41 -6.94 -15.77 -2.46
N ARG A 42 -6.03 -15.03 -3.10
CA ARG A 42 -5.80 -15.02 -4.54
C ARG A 42 -4.29 -15.05 -4.82
N PRO A 43 -3.84 -15.67 -5.92
CA PRO A 43 -2.42 -15.75 -6.27
C PRO A 43 -1.92 -14.46 -6.93
N GLU A 44 -2.46 -13.30 -6.54
CA GLU A 44 -2.18 -12.03 -7.21
C GLU A 44 -1.93 -10.90 -6.21
N ILE A 45 -0.98 -10.04 -6.55
CA ILE A 45 -0.85 -8.69 -6.03
C ILE A 45 -1.46 -7.75 -7.06
N LEU A 46 -2.43 -6.94 -6.64
CA LEU A 46 -3.00 -5.87 -7.44
C LEU A 46 -2.73 -4.53 -6.76
N ILE A 47 -2.29 -3.54 -7.53
CA ILE A 47 -2.16 -2.15 -7.11
C ILE A 47 -2.94 -1.28 -8.08
N ASN A 48 -3.75 -0.39 -7.55
CA ASN A 48 -4.41 0.66 -8.30
C ASN A 48 -4.18 1.98 -7.59
N LYS A 49 -3.43 2.88 -8.22
CA LYS A 49 -3.21 4.25 -7.72
C LYS A 49 -4.05 5.23 -8.53
N ARG A 50 -4.71 6.14 -7.81
CA ARG A 50 -5.35 7.33 -8.38
C ARG A 50 -5.09 8.53 -7.50
N LYS A 51 -4.34 9.50 -8.02
CA LYS A 51 -3.83 10.66 -7.28
C LYS A 51 -3.19 10.21 -5.96
N ASN A 52 -3.77 10.57 -4.82
CA ASN A 52 -3.29 10.21 -3.49
C ASN A 52 -3.86 8.90 -2.94
N GLN A 53 -4.76 8.24 -3.65
CA GLN A 53 -5.41 7.00 -3.22
C GLN A 53 -4.68 5.80 -3.80
N ILE A 54 -4.43 4.80 -2.96
CA ILE A 54 -3.75 3.56 -3.35
C ILE A 54 -4.56 2.39 -2.81
N HIS A 55 -4.99 1.54 -3.71
CA HIS A 55 -5.72 0.31 -3.41
C HIS A 55 -4.81 -0.87 -3.67
N ILE A 56 -4.57 -1.68 -2.64
CA ILE A 56 -3.76 -2.89 -2.71
C ILE A 56 -4.65 -4.08 -2.40
N ILE A 57 -4.60 -5.10 -3.25
CA ILE A 57 -5.19 -6.41 -2.95
C ILE A 57 -4.09 -7.47 -3.02
N CYS A 58 -3.97 -8.27 -1.97
CA CYS A 58 -2.94 -9.30 -1.88
C CYS A 58 -3.34 -10.41 -0.89
N ARG A 59 -2.66 -11.55 -0.93
CA ARG A 59 -2.88 -12.67 0.01
C ARG A 59 -2.23 -12.45 1.38
N GLU A 60 -0.94 -12.12 1.37
CA GLU A 60 -0.08 -12.13 2.56
C GLU A 60 0.39 -10.73 2.98
N ILE A 61 0.77 -10.59 4.25
CA ILE A 61 1.33 -9.32 4.76
C ILE A 61 2.66 -8.98 4.06
N SER A 62 3.47 -9.99 3.74
CA SER A 62 4.71 -9.79 2.95
C SER A 62 4.42 -9.24 1.55
N HIS A 63 3.35 -9.73 0.91
CA HIS A 63 2.88 -9.23 -0.38
C HIS A 63 2.43 -7.78 -0.29
N TYR A 64 1.75 -7.40 0.79
CA TYR A 64 1.38 -6.01 1.05
C TYR A 64 2.60 -5.08 1.10
N TYR A 65 3.63 -5.40 1.89
CA TYR A 65 4.81 -4.51 1.97
C TYR A 65 5.58 -4.42 0.66
N ARG A 66 5.61 -5.51 -0.10
CA ARG A 66 6.19 -5.53 -1.45
C ARG A 66 5.42 -4.62 -2.41
N ALA A 67 4.08 -4.73 -2.40
CA ALA A 67 3.19 -3.89 -3.20
C ALA A 67 3.29 -2.41 -2.81
N LEU A 68 3.33 -2.12 -1.51
CA LEU A 68 3.49 -0.76 -1.01
C LEU A 68 4.82 -0.16 -1.43
N ASN A 69 5.93 -0.91 -1.33
CA ASN A 69 7.23 -0.41 -1.79
C ASN A 69 7.21 -0.11 -3.30
N TYR A 70 6.59 -0.97 -4.11
CA TYR A 70 6.38 -0.71 -5.53
C TYR A 70 5.57 0.58 -5.76
N ALA A 71 4.46 0.76 -5.04
CA ALA A 71 3.62 1.94 -5.18
C ALA A 71 4.34 3.23 -4.78
N ILE A 72 5.14 3.19 -3.73
CA ILE A 72 5.98 4.31 -3.29
C ILE A 72 6.98 4.71 -4.38
N HIS A 73 7.58 3.74 -5.08
CA HIS A 73 8.51 4.01 -6.17
C HIS A 73 7.86 4.71 -7.37
N HIS A 74 6.55 4.53 -7.59
CA HIS A 74 5.80 5.10 -8.72
C HIS A 74 4.89 6.27 -8.30
N MET A 75 5.17 6.91 -7.16
CA MET A 75 4.29 7.98 -6.63
C MET A 75 4.19 9.24 -7.48
N LYS A 76 5.19 9.49 -8.35
CA LYS A 76 5.18 10.64 -9.26
C LYS A 76 4.10 10.53 -10.33
N GLU A 77 3.66 9.32 -10.63
CA GLU A 77 2.57 9.06 -11.57
C GLU A 77 1.24 9.27 -10.86
N ASP A 78 0.38 10.16 -11.36
CA ASP A 78 -0.93 10.37 -10.75
C ASP A 78 -1.77 9.09 -10.78
N GLU A 79 -1.68 8.29 -11.83
CA GLU A 79 -2.45 7.07 -11.99
C GLU A 79 -1.59 5.94 -12.54
N PHE A 80 -1.69 4.76 -11.93
CA PHE A 80 -1.11 3.54 -12.49
C PHE A 80 -1.85 2.30 -11.99
N GLN A 81 -1.69 1.21 -12.72
CA GLN A 81 -2.14 -0.12 -12.32
C GLN A 81 -0.99 -1.11 -12.44
N TYR A 82 -0.91 -2.02 -11.47
CA TYR A 82 0.09 -3.09 -11.47
C TYR A 82 -0.56 -4.40 -11.02
N GLN A 83 -0.19 -5.49 -11.69
CA GLN A 83 -0.62 -6.84 -11.37
C GLN A 83 0.58 -7.78 -11.43
N GLU A 84 0.69 -8.65 -10.43
CA GLU A 84 1.73 -9.66 -10.34
C GLU A 84 1.16 -10.96 -9.80
N HIS A 85 1.57 -12.09 -10.37
CA HIS A 85 1.21 -13.43 -9.90
C HIS A 85 2.23 -13.94 -8.86
N VAL A 86 1.75 -14.56 -7.77
CA VAL A 86 2.56 -14.94 -6.57
C VAL A 86 2.34 -16.37 -6.10
#